data_AF-A0A3D0VXA8-F1
#
_entry.id   AF-A0A3D0VXA8-F1
#
_cell.length_a   1.000
_cell.length_b   1.000
_cell.length_c   1.000
_cell.angle_alpha   90.00
_cell.angle_beta   90.00
_cell.angle_gamma   90.00
#
_symmetry.space_group_name_H-M   'P 1'
#
loop_
_entity.id
_entity.type
_entity.pdbx_description
1 polymer ?
#
loop_
_entity_poly.entity_id
_entity_poly.type
_entity_poly.pdbx_seq_one_letter_code
_entity_poly.pdbx_strand_id
1 'polypeptide(L)'
;QKLQRSFEHIDPEAVGNRRNLLVSEMAGRTAILNRIMRIDPSVTKFSPITEQIISKIKELEYHGYQFETALASVDVLIQKELGRMKEYFTLRHFKIIGEQNEDGVDRLASALVKIRVGDRDEITAAEGMGPVHALDRALRKALEVFYPSLAKVRLIDYKVRVMTPEDATAAIVRVLIESTDGENVWTTVGASPDIIEASWKALVDSMEYKLLKDEQKA
;
A
#
# COMPACT_ATOMS: atom_id res chain seq x y z
N GLN A 1 -30.60 6.70 14.85
CA GLN A 1 -30.84 5.28 14.52
C GLN A 1 -31.61 5.28 13.19
N LYS A 2 -30.96 4.98 12.05
CA LYS A 2 -31.68 4.96 10.76
C LYS A 2 -32.50 3.65 10.69
N LEU A 3 -33.80 3.74 10.42
CA LEU A 3 -34.71 2.59 10.38
C LEU A 3 -34.42 1.70 9.15
N GLN A 4 -34.31 0.39 9.38
CA GLN A 4 -33.92 -0.62 8.37
C GLN A 4 -34.86 -0.68 7.15
N ARG A 5 -36.13 -0.30 7.33
CA ARG A 5 -37.15 -0.24 6.24
C ARG A 5 -36.85 0.80 5.16
N SER A 6 -35.88 1.69 5.36
CA SER A 6 -35.51 2.69 4.35
C SER A 6 -34.71 2.13 3.17
N PHE A 7 -34.19 0.91 3.28
CA PHE A 7 -33.36 0.28 2.23
C PHE A 7 -33.95 -1.02 1.69
N GLU A 8 -35.07 -1.49 2.26
CA GLU A 8 -35.73 -2.74 1.89
C GLU A 8 -37.20 -2.44 1.59
N HIS A 9 -37.61 -2.65 0.34
CA HIS A 9 -39.00 -2.47 -0.09
C HIS A 9 -39.94 -3.53 0.53
N ILE A 10 -39.40 -4.73 0.79
CA ILE A 10 -40.09 -5.88 1.40
C ILE A 10 -39.12 -6.63 2.32
N ASP A 11 -39.65 -7.37 3.30
CA ASP A 11 -38.83 -8.19 4.19
C ASP A 11 -38.14 -9.32 3.39
N PRO A 12 -36.80 -9.47 3.44
CA PRO A 12 -36.07 -10.54 2.74
C PRO A 12 -36.62 -11.95 3.03
N GLU A 13 -37.08 -12.22 4.25
CA GLU A 13 -37.63 -13.52 4.62
C GLU A 13 -38.92 -13.86 3.84
N ALA A 14 -39.69 -12.84 3.44
CA ALA A 14 -40.93 -13.02 2.68
C ALA A 14 -40.71 -13.56 1.26
N VAL A 15 -39.49 -13.44 0.72
CA VAL A 15 -39.12 -13.99 -0.60
C VAL A 15 -38.16 -15.18 -0.48
N GLY A 16 -38.08 -15.80 0.71
CA GLY A 16 -37.16 -16.90 0.99
C GLY A 16 -35.69 -16.46 1.02
N ASN A 17 -35.42 -15.16 1.03
CA ASN A 17 -34.08 -14.61 1.19
C ASN A 17 -33.77 -14.40 2.67
N ARG A 18 -32.50 -14.20 3.03
CA ARG A 18 -32.07 -13.98 4.41
C ARG A 18 -31.30 -12.68 4.49
N ARG A 19 -31.52 -11.92 5.56
CA ARG A 19 -30.86 -10.64 5.77
C ARG A 19 -29.36 -10.88 5.99
N ASN A 20 -28.53 -10.63 4.99
CA ASN A 20 -27.08 -10.83 5.05
C ASN A 20 -26.41 -9.51 5.47
N LEU A 21 -26.43 -9.20 6.76
CA LEU A 21 -25.63 -8.10 7.29
C LEU A 21 -24.16 -8.46 7.12
N LEU A 22 -23.41 -7.69 6.33
CA LEU A 22 -21.96 -7.85 6.21
C LEU A 22 -21.31 -7.53 7.57
N VAL A 23 -21.19 -8.55 8.42
CA VAL A 23 -20.45 -8.50 9.69
C VAL A 23 -19.01 -8.03 9.45
N SER A 24 -18.46 -8.28 8.24
CA SER A 24 -17.15 -7.82 7.78
C SER A 24 -16.97 -6.29 7.80
N GLU A 25 -17.96 -5.47 7.40
CA GLU A 25 -17.78 -4.01 7.38
C GLU A 25 -17.71 -3.40 8.81
N MET A 26 -18.53 -3.90 9.75
CA MET A 26 -18.49 -3.44 11.14
C MET A 26 -17.26 -3.98 11.90
N ALA A 27 -16.83 -5.22 11.58
CA ALA A 27 -15.59 -5.79 12.11
C ALA A 27 -14.37 -5.00 11.62
N GLY A 28 -14.30 -4.69 10.32
CA GLY A 28 -13.23 -3.88 9.72
C GLY A 28 -13.15 -2.48 10.35
N ARG A 29 -14.28 -1.80 10.51
CA ARG A 29 -14.32 -0.47 11.15
C ARG A 29 -13.78 -0.51 12.59
N THR A 30 -14.13 -1.54 13.36
CA THR A 30 -13.69 -1.68 14.75
C THR A 30 -12.20 -2.03 14.82
N ALA A 31 -11.71 -2.88 13.91
CA ALA A 31 -10.29 -3.20 13.80
C ALA A 31 -9.45 -1.96 13.45
N ILE A 32 -9.90 -1.16 12.49
CA ILE A 32 -9.26 0.10 12.10
C ILE A 32 -9.25 1.08 13.29
N LEU A 33 -10.39 1.27 13.97
CA LEU A 33 -10.46 2.14 15.15
C LEU A 33 -9.46 1.70 16.24
N ASN A 34 -9.43 0.41 16.56
CA ASN A 34 -8.47 -0.13 17.52
C ASN A 34 -7.01 0.10 17.08
N ARG A 35 -6.75 0.04 15.77
CA ARG A 35 -5.42 0.32 15.22
C ARG A 35 -5.04 1.80 15.35
N ILE A 36 -5.97 2.70 15.02
CA ILE A 36 -5.80 4.15 15.21
C ILE A 36 -5.51 4.44 16.68
N MET A 37 -6.30 3.90 17.60
CA MET A 37 -6.12 4.10 19.05
C MET A 37 -4.80 3.53 19.59
N ARG A 38 -4.24 2.48 18.95
CA ARG A 38 -2.91 1.98 19.28
C ARG A 38 -1.79 2.93 18.85
N ILE A 39 -1.98 3.65 17.74
CA ILE A 39 -1.03 4.65 17.24
C ILE A 39 -1.18 5.97 18.01
N ASP A 40 -2.42 6.34 18.32
CA ASP A 40 -2.78 7.54 19.07
C ASP A 40 -3.91 7.26 20.08
N PRO A 41 -3.56 7.02 21.36
CA PRO A 41 -4.53 6.75 22.41
C PRO A 41 -5.51 7.90 22.69
N SER A 42 -5.20 9.13 22.22
CA SER A 42 -6.08 10.29 22.40
C SER A 42 -7.25 10.30 21.41
N VAL A 43 -7.17 9.53 20.33
CA VAL A 43 -8.21 9.46 19.31
C VAL A 43 -9.35 8.56 19.80
N THR A 44 -10.59 9.02 19.58
CA THR A 44 -11.80 8.29 19.99
C THR A 44 -12.64 7.95 18.78
N LYS A 45 -13.65 7.08 18.97
CA LYS A 45 -14.65 6.75 17.95
C LYS A 45 -15.37 7.98 17.38
N PHE A 46 -15.48 9.06 18.17
CA PHE A 46 -16.22 10.27 17.82
C PHE A 46 -15.30 11.41 17.36
N SER A 47 -13.98 11.19 17.31
CA SER A 47 -13.04 12.19 16.82
C SER A 47 -13.23 12.39 15.31
N PRO A 48 -13.25 13.64 14.79
CA PRO A 48 -13.38 13.91 13.36
C PRO A 48 -12.32 13.20 12.51
N ILE A 49 -11.08 13.11 13.04
CA ILE A 49 -9.97 12.44 12.36
C ILE A 49 -10.22 10.94 12.16
N THR A 50 -10.94 10.29 13.07
CA THR A 50 -11.33 8.88 12.94
C THR A 50 -12.24 8.68 11.74
N GLU A 51 -13.22 9.57 11.58
CA GLU A 51 -14.14 9.54 10.45
C GLU A 51 -13.42 9.81 9.13
N GLN A 52 -12.49 10.76 9.11
CA GLN A 52 -11.63 11.03 7.96
C GLN A 52 -10.80 9.81 7.54
N ILE A 53 -10.07 9.19 8.47
CA ILE A 53 -9.26 7.99 8.19
C ILE A 53 -10.12 6.83 7.67
N ILE A 54 -11.26 6.56 8.32
CA ILE A 54 -12.17 5.48 7.88
C ILE A 54 -12.72 5.76 6.49
N SER A 55 -13.09 7.02 6.21
CA SER A 55 -13.60 7.41 4.89
C SER A 55 -12.52 7.25 3.82
N LYS A 56 -11.27 7.62 4.14
CA LYS A 56 -10.14 7.46 3.22
C LYS A 56 -9.82 6.00 2.92
N ILE A 57 -9.86 5.13 3.94
CA ILE A 57 -9.70 3.69 3.76
C ILE A 57 -10.78 3.13 2.82
N LYS A 58 -12.05 3.50 3.06
CA LYS A 58 -13.17 3.07 2.19
C LYS A 58 -13.02 3.53 0.75
N GLU A 59 -12.59 4.77 0.55
CA GLU A 59 -12.30 5.32 -0.78
C GLU A 59 -11.21 4.49 -1.49
N LEU A 60 -10.12 4.18 -0.80
CA LEU A 60 -9.03 3.38 -1.34
C LEU A 60 -9.48 1.93 -1.61
N GLU A 61 -10.27 1.31 -0.73
CA GLU A 61 -10.83 -0.03 -0.96
C GLU A 61 -11.74 -0.07 -2.19
N TYR A 62 -12.54 0.98 -2.40
CA TYR A 62 -13.32 1.15 -3.63
C TYR A 62 -12.42 1.24 -4.88
N HIS A 63 -11.26 1.89 -4.76
CA HIS A 63 -10.22 1.92 -5.81
C HIS A 63 -9.36 0.65 -5.89
N GLY A 64 -9.79 -0.45 -5.28
CA GLY A 64 -9.17 -1.75 -5.43
C GLY A 64 -8.08 -2.04 -4.41
N TYR A 65 -7.91 -1.28 -3.33
CA TYR A 65 -7.06 -1.66 -2.21
C TYR A 65 -7.70 -2.78 -1.36
N GLN A 66 -6.88 -3.51 -0.61
CA GLN A 66 -7.35 -4.42 0.43
C GLN A 66 -6.41 -4.34 1.63
N PHE A 67 -6.88 -3.66 2.66
CA PHE A 67 -6.07 -3.35 3.83
C PHE A 67 -6.03 -4.47 4.87
N GLU A 68 -7.00 -5.38 4.85
CA GLU A 68 -7.04 -6.54 5.76
C GLU A 68 -5.75 -7.38 5.71
N THR A 69 -5.14 -7.49 4.53
CA THR A 69 -3.90 -8.25 4.29
C THR A 69 -2.65 -7.39 4.28
N ALA A 70 -2.77 -6.06 4.47
CA ALA A 70 -1.68 -5.10 4.31
C ALA A 70 -1.72 -4.03 5.42
N LEU A 71 -1.64 -4.49 6.67
CA LEU A 71 -1.71 -3.62 7.85
C LEU A 71 -0.60 -2.57 7.92
N ALA A 72 0.56 -2.79 7.29
CA ALA A 72 1.63 -1.80 7.26
C ALA A 72 1.25 -0.55 6.44
N SER A 73 0.56 -0.74 5.30
CA SER A 73 0.01 0.38 4.53
C SER A 73 -1.07 1.13 5.31
N VAL A 74 -1.84 0.45 6.17
CA VAL A 74 -2.80 1.11 7.07
C VAL A 74 -2.08 1.97 8.10
N ASP A 75 -1.02 1.46 8.73
CA ASP A 75 -0.24 2.22 9.71
C ASP A 75 0.38 3.47 9.08
N VAL A 76 0.95 3.34 7.87
CA VAL A 76 1.49 4.47 7.10
C VAL A 76 0.39 5.51 6.82
N LEU A 77 -0.77 5.07 6.33
CA LEU A 77 -1.91 5.95 6.06
C LEU A 77 -2.38 6.69 7.34
N ILE A 78 -2.53 5.99 8.46
CA ILE A 78 -2.96 6.59 9.72
C ILE A 78 -1.96 7.66 10.17
N GLN A 79 -0.66 7.39 10.09
CA GLN A 79 0.36 8.37 10.48
C GLN A 79 0.36 9.61 9.59
N LYS A 80 0.11 9.43 8.28
CA LYS A 80 -0.06 10.54 7.32
C LYS A 80 -1.27 11.40 7.69
N GLU A 81 -2.43 10.79 7.89
CA GLU A 81 -3.66 11.52 8.24
C GLU A 81 -3.57 12.21 9.60
N LEU A 82 -2.87 11.62 10.57
CA LEU A 82 -2.61 12.26 11.88
C LEU A 82 -1.59 13.41 11.81
N GLY A 83 -0.97 13.66 10.66
CA GLY A 83 0.08 14.68 10.51
C GLY A 83 1.35 14.39 11.31
N ARG A 84 1.56 13.11 11.68
CA ARG A 84 2.70 12.66 12.50
C ARG A 84 3.83 12.07 11.67
N MET A 85 3.59 11.81 10.39
CA MET A 85 4.61 11.30 9.49
C MET A 85 5.41 12.46 8.90
N LYS A 86 6.72 12.46 9.12
CA LYS A 86 7.63 13.32 8.35
C LYS A 86 7.73 12.81 6.90
N GLU A 87 7.96 13.72 5.97
CA GLU A 87 8.22 13.36 4.59
C GLU A 87 9.62 12.73 4.48
N TYR A 88 9.70 11.40 4.48
CA TYR A 88 10.96 10.67 4.43
C TYR A 88 11.71 10.88 3.12
N PHE A 89 10.96 10.84 2.00
CA PHE A 89 11.47 11.09 0.67
C PHE A 89 10.31 11.38 -0.29
N THR A 90 10.62 12.01 -1.42
CA THR A 90 9.67 12.22 -2.52
C THR A 90 10.19 11.64 -3.82
N LEU A 91 9.32 11.02 -4.60
CA LEU A 91 9.64 10.66 -5.98
C LEU A 91 9.72 11.93 -6.82
N ARG A 92 10.82 12.13 -7.54
CA ARG A 92 10.91 13.16 -8.58
C ARG A 92 10.59 12.57 -9.94
N HIS A 93 11.18 11.43 -10.25
CA HIS A 93 10.96 10.72 -11.51
C HIS A 93 11.48 9.29 -11.41
N PHE A 94 10.85 8.35 -12.09
CA PHE A 94 11.49 7.09 -12.45
C PHE A 94 11.26 6.80 -13.93
N LYS A 95 12.20 6.07 -14.52
CA LYS A 95 12.13 5.56 -15.89
C LYS A 95 12.47 4.09 -15.88
N ILE A 96 11.69 3.29 -16.58
CA ILE A 96 11.97 1.86 -16.77
C ILE A 96 12.15 1.59 -18.26
N ILE A 97 13.15 0.77 -18.58
CA ILE A 97 13.48 0.30 -19.92
C ILE A 97 13.49 -1.22 -19.84
N GLY A 98 12.59 -1.86 -20.58
CA GLY A 98 12.57 -3.32 -20.72
C GLY A 98 12.96 -3.68 -22.15
N GLU A 99 13.86 -4.64 -22.29
CA GLU A 99 14.24 -5.21 -23.59
C GLU A 99 13.78 -6.67 -23.63
N GLN A 100 13.28 -7.10 -24.79
CA GLN A 100 12.97 -8.50 -25.06
C GLN A 100 13.65 -8.89 -26.36
N ASN A 101 14.60 -9.82 -26.26
CA ASN A 101 15.29 -10.40 -27.41
C ASN A 101 14.64 -11.75 -27.76
N GLU A 102 14.67 -12.14 -29.04
CA GLU A 102 14.04 -13.39 -29.54
C GLU A 102 14.47 -14.65 -28.77
N ASP A 103 15.72 -14.67 -28.29
CA ASP A 103 16.27 -15.81 -27.55
C ASP A 103 15.73 -15.93 -26.11
N GLY A 104 15.07 -14.88 -25.59
CA GLY A 104 14.42 -14.87 -24.27
C GLY A 104 15.36 -15.05 -23.06
N VAL A 105 16.67 -15.15 -23.28
CA VAL A 105 17.69 -15.43 -22.25
C VAL A 105 17.93 -14.21 -21.35
N ASP A 106 17.85 -12.99 -21.90
CA ASP A 106 18.05 -11.74 -21.16
C ASP A 106 16.74 -10.96 -21.03
N ARG A 107 15.88 -11.37 -20.08
CA ARG A 107 14.71 -10.57 -19.65
C ARG A 107 15.11 -9.48 -18.64
N LEU A 108 16.21 -8.80 -18.94
CA LEU A 108 16.71 -7.72 -18.10
C LEU A 108 15.87 -6.47 -18.34
N ALA A 109 15.47 -5.84 -17.25
CA ALA A 109 14.94 -4.48 -17.28
C ALA A 109 15.88 -3.58 -16.49
N SER A 110 16.01 -2.35 -16.93
CA SER A 110 16.70 -1.27 -16.23
C SER A 110 15.69 -0.30 -15.65
N ALA A 111 15.90 0.13 -14.41
CA ALA A 111 15.15 1.21 -13.80
C ALA A 111 16.10 2.32 -13.34
N LEU A 112 15.76 3.56 -13.68
CA LEU A 112 16.36 4.77 -13.15
C LEU A 112 15.36 5.41 -12.19
N VAL A 113 15.80 5.74 -10.98
CA VAL A 113 14.96 6.36 -9.95
C VAL A 113 15.66 7.62 -9.46
N LYS A 114 14.94 8.74 -9.46
CA LYS A 114 15.34 10.00 -8.84
C LYS A 114 14.41 10.32 -7.69
N ILE A 115 14.96 10.40 -6.48
CA ILE A 115 14.25 10.79 -5.26
C ILE A 115 14.83 12.08 -4.69
N ARG A 116 14.07 12.70 -3.78
CA ARG A 116 14.55 13.79 -2.93
C ARG A 116 14.33 13.46 -1.46
N VAL A 117 15.35 13.72 -0.64
CA VAL A 117 15.29 13.67 0.84
C VAL A 117 15.71 15.04 1.38
N GLY A 118 14.78 15.76 2.01
CA GLY A 118 14.98 17.18 2.36
C GLY A 118 15.30 18.00 1.10
N ASP A 119 16.44 18.69 1.08
CA ASP A 119 16.90 19.50 -0.06
C ASP A 119 17.85 18.75 -1.01
N ARG A 120 18.11 17.46 -0.77
CA ARG A 120 19.07 16.67 -1.54
C ARG A 120 18.37 15.72 -2.49
N ASP A 121 18.71 15.83 -3.77
CA ASP A 121 18.32 14.86 -4.80
C ASP A 121 19.34 13.72 -4.88
N GLU A 122 18.87 12.50 -5.13
CA GLU A 122 19.71 11.33 -5.44
C GLU A 122 19.13 10.61 -6.67
N ILE A 123 20.00 10.18 -7.57
CA ILE A 123 19.63 9.47 -8.80
C ILE A 123 20.42 8.18 -8.89
N THR A 124 19.71 7.06 -9.02
CA THR A 124 20.31 5.75 -9.15
C THR A 124 19.71 5.00 -10.32
N ALA A 125 20.46 4.03 -10.82
CA ALA A 125 19.95 3.04 -11.75
C ALA A 125 20.33 1.63 -11.27
N ALA A 126 19.47 0.68 -11.60
CA ALA A 126 19.70 -0.74 -11.36
C ALA A 126 19.04 -1.59 -12.44
N GLU A 127 19.65 -2.73 -12.73
CA GLU A 127 19.08 -3.78 -13.57
C GLU A 127 18.40 -4.84 -12.70
N GLY A 128 17.40 -5.52 -13.24
CA GLY A 128 16.71 -6.60 -12.56
C GLY A 128 16.02 -7.54 -13.53
N MET A 129 15.65 -8.71 -13.02
CA MET A 129 14.80 -9.66 -13.73
C MET A 129 13.38 -9.10 -13.82
N GLY A 130 13.13 -8.31 -14.85
CA GLY A 130 11.88 -7.58 -15.04
C GLY A 130 11.81 -6.22 -14.34
N PRO A 131 10.81 -5.40 -14.71
CA PRO A 131 10.75 -3.98 -14.39
C PRO A 131 10.57 -3.69 -12.90
N VAL A 132 9.75 -4.50 -12.20
CA VAL A 132 9.49 -4.32 -10.76
C VAL A 132 10.74 -4.63 -9.93
N HIS A 133 11.49 -5.67 -10.29
CA HIS A 133 12.74 -6.01 -9.62
C HIS A 133 13.81 -4.92 -9.82
N ALA A 134 13.93 -4.40 -11.05
CA ALA A 134 14.83 -3.28 -11.33
C ALA A 134 14.45 -2.03 -10.51
N LEU A 135 13.16 -1.71 -10.44
CA LEU A 135 12.61 -0.57 -9.70
C LEU A 135 12.88 -0.67 -8.20
N ASP A 136 12.62 -1.82 -7.59
CA ASP A 136 12.92 -2.11 -6.18
C ASP A 136 14.42 -1.91 -5.86
N ARG A 137 15.30 -2.50 -6.68
CA ARG A 137 16.75 -2.34 -6.50
C ARG A 137 17.20 -0.88 -6.63
N ALA A 138 16.71 -0.15 -7.64
CA ALA A 138 17.06 1.24 -7.85
C ALA A 138 16.59 2.12 -6.68
N LEU A 139 15.34 1.96 -6.25
CA LEU A 139 14.76 2.68 -5.11
C LEU A 139 15.57 2.45 -3.83
N ARG A 140 15.85 1.19 -3.49
CA ARG A 140 16.60 0.86 -2.28
C ARG A 140 18.01 1.45 -2.32
N LYS A 141 18.70 1.34 -3.47
CA LYS A 141 20.03 1.92 -3.65
C LYS A 141 20.03 3.44 -3.48
N ALA A 142 18.98 4.13 -3.93
CA ALA A 142 18.86 5.58 -3.75
C ALA A 142 18.61 5.94 -2.28
N LEU A 143 17.74 5.20 -1.60
CA LEU A 143 17.38 5.48 -0.22
C LEU A 143 18.48 5.10 0.78
N GLU A 144 19.28 4.07 0.49
CA GLU A 144 20.39 3.61 1.34
C GLU A 144 21.42 4.71 1.61
N VAL A 145 21.60 5.66 0.67
CA VAL A 145 22.48 6.82 0.82
C VAL A 145 22.05 7.70 2.01
N PHE A 146 20.75 7.79 2.29
CA PHE A 146 20.19 8.61 3.37
C PHE A 146 19.80 7.80 4.60
N TYR A 147 19.41 6.54 4.38
CA TYR A 147 18.89 5.64 5.40
C TYR A 147 19.57 4.27 5.30
N PRO A 148 20.78 4.10 5.86
CA PRO A 148 21.53 2.84 5.78
C PRO A 148 20.79 1.62 6.34
N SER A 149 19.82 1.83 7.23
CA SER A 149 18.98 0.75 7.77
C SER A 149 18.14 0.04 6.69
N LEU A 150 17.87 0.70 5.56
CA LEU A 150 17.11 0.12 4.44
C LEU A 150 17.91 -0.89 3.61
N ALA A 151 19.24 -0.95 3.76
CA ALA A 151 20.08 -1.95 3.08
C ALA A 151 19.68 -3.40 3.43
N LYS A 152 19.12 -3.60 4.63
CA LYS A 152 18.65 -4.90 5.11
C LYS A 152 17.26 -5.28 4.59
N VAL A 153 16.52 -4.33 4.01
CA VAL A 153 15.16 -4.58 3.52
C VAL A 153 15.20 -5.39 2.24
N ARG A 154 14.48 -6.51 2.21
CA ARG A 154 14.28 -7.32 1.01
C ARG A 154 12.84 -7.78 0.90
N LEU A 155 12.36 -7.89 -0.34
CA LEU A 155 11.08 -8.51 -0.63
C LEU A 155 11.19 -10.03 -0.46
N ILE A 156 10.16 -10.63 0.14
CA ILE A 156 10.09 -12.09 0.35
C ILE A 156 8.85 -12.71 -0.30
N ASP A 157 7.83 -11.92 -0.62
CA ASP A 157 6.66 -12.36 -1.39
C ASP A 157 6.10 -11.21 -2.24
N TYR A 158 5.55 -11.56 -3.41
CA TYR A 158 4.98 -10.63 -4.37
C TYR A 158 3.75 -11.25 -5.02
N LYS A 159 2.58 -10.66 -4.79
CA LYS A 159 1.28 -11.18 -5.26
C LYS A 159 0.53 -10.12 -6.03
N VAL A 160 -0.01 -10.50 -7.18
CA VAL A 160 -0.79 -9.63 -8.06
C VAL A 160 -2.20 -10.20 -8.22
N ARG A 161 -3.22 -9.35 -8.11
CA ARG A 161 -4.61 -9.71 -8.41
C ARG A 161 -5.27 -8.66 -9.29
N VAL A 162 -6.01 -9.12 -10.29
CA VAL A 162 -6.84 -8.26 -11.14
C VAL A 162 -8.21 -8.10 -10.47
N MET A 163 -8.67 -6.87 -10.33
CA MET A 163 -9.89 -6.54 -9.58
C MET A 163 -11.12 -6.39 -10.48
N THR A 164 -10.96 -5.76 -11.64
CA THR A 164 -12.03 -5.53 -12.63
C THR A 164 -11.71 -6.26 -13.94
N PRO A 165 -11.80 -7.61 -13.96
CA PRO A 165 -11.42 -8.41 -15.14
C PRO A 165 -12.17 -7.99 -16.42
N GLU A 166 -13.36 -7.41 -16.30
CA GLU A 166 -14.16 -6.85 -17.40
C GLU A 166 -13.46 -5.71 -18.17
N ASP A 167 -12.55 -4.98 -17.53
CA ASP A 167 -11.82 -3.86 -18.14
C ASP A 167 -10.56 -4.32 -18.91
N ALA A 168 -10.32 -5.64 -18.99
CA ALA A 168 -9.20 -6.28 -19.68
C ALA A 168 -7.84 -5.64 -19.32
N THR A 169 -7.15 -5.03 -20.28
CA THR A 169 -5.82 -4.43 -20.08
C THR A 169 -5.85 -3.12 -19.29
N ALA A 170 -7.02 -2.53 -19.08
CA ALA A 170 -7.22 -1.34 -18.25
C ALA A 170 -7.68 -1.69 -16.82
N ALA A 171 -7.74 -2.98 -16.48
CA ALA A 171 -8.23 -3.44 -15.20
C ALA A 171 -7.38 -2.94 -14.04
N ILE A 172 -8.04 -2.63 -12.93
CA ILE A 172 -7.34 -2.27 -11.70
C ILE A 172 -6.57 -3.50 -11.21
N VAL A 173 -5.26 -3.34 -11.07
CA VAL A 173 -4.36 -4.35 -10.52
C VAL A 173 -4.03 -4.00 -9.08
N ARG A 174 -4.21 -4.97 -8.19
CA ARG A 174 -3.78 -4.93 -6.79
C ARG A 174 -2.46 -5.68 -6.65
N VAL A 175 -1.46 -5.03 -6.08
CA VAL A 175 -0.15 -5.60 -5.78
C VAL A 175 0.02 -5.65 -4.26
N LEU A 176 0.37 -6.82 -3.75
CA LEU A 176 0.72 -7.09 -2.36
C LEU A 176 2.20 -7.44 -2.29
N ILE A 177 2.94 -6.73 -1.45
CA ILE A 177 4.38 -6.94 -1.23
C ILE A 177 4.59 -7.29 0.23
N GLU A 178 5.23 -8.43 0.47
CA GLU A 178 5.76 -8.79 1.79
C GLU A 178 7.27 -8.51 1.82
N SER A 179 7.69 -7.79 2.86
CA SER A 179 9.07 -7.35 3.05
C SER A 179 9.58 -7.73 4.43
N THR A 180 10.90 -7.87 4.55
CA THR A 180 11.58 -8.11 5.82
C THR A 180 12.87 -7.32 5.92
N ASP A 181 13.24 -6.92 7.13
CA ASP A 181 14.56 -6.37 7.51
C ASP A 181 15.48 -7.44 8.15
N GLY A 182 15.04 -8.70 8.18
CA GLY A 182 15.68 -9.82 8.87
C GLY A 182 15.16 -10.09 10.29
N GLU A 183 14.42 -9.15 10.88
CA GLU A 183 13.82 -9.28 12.22
C GLU A 183 12.29 -9.28 12.17
N ASN A 184 11.73 -8.37 11.39
CA ASN A 184 10.31 -8.12 11.25
C ASN A 184 9.86 -8.49 9.83
N VAL A 185 8.59 -8.86 9.71
CA VAL A 185 7.93 -9.10 8.42
C VAL A 185 6.70 -8.20 8.37
N TRP A 186 6.48 -7.56 7.22
CA TRP A 186 5.33 -6.70 7.01
C TRP A 186 4.84 -6.74 5.57
N THR A 187 3.55 -6.45 5.41
CA THR A 187 2.86 -6.51 4.13
C THR A 187 2.25 -5.16 3.78
N THR A 188 2.48 -4.73 2.55
CA THR A 188 2.00 -3.47 1.98
C THR A 188 1.23 -3.73 0.70
N VAL A 189 0.39 -2.77 0.31
CA VAL A 189 -0.51 -2.89 -0.83
C VAL A 189 -0.48 -1.62 -1.69
N GLY A 190 -0.58 -1.80 -2.99
CA GLY A 190 -0.83 -0.74 -3.95
C GLY A 190 -1.87 -1.19 -4.97
N ALA A 191 -2.67 -0.24 -5.46
CA ALA A 191 -3.61 -0.48 -6.55
C ALA A 191 -3.48 0.61 -7.63
N SER A 192 -3.53 0.18 -8.89
CA SER A 192 -3.55 1.03 -10.06
C SER A 192 -3.93 0.20 -11.31
N PRO A 193 -4.52 0.80 -12.35
CA PRO A 193 -4.55 0.20 -13.69
C PRO A 193 -3.15 -0.13 -14.25
N ASP A 194 -2.10 0.53 -13.76
CA ASP A 194 -0.70 0.23 -14.12
C ASP A 194 -0.04 -0.63 -13.02
N ILE A 195 0.39 -1.84 -13.38
CA ILE A 195 1.09 -2.76 -12.48
C ILE A 195 2.39 -2.17 -11.91
N ILE A 196 3.09 -1.32 -12.67
CA ILE A 196 4.33 -0.67 -12.23
C ILE A 196 4.00 0.39 -11.18
N GLU A 197 2.96 1.18 -11.41
CA GLU A 197 2.50 2.19 -10.44
C GLU A 197 1.96 1.53 -9.16
N ALA A 198 1.18 0.45 -9.29
CA ALA A 198 0.70 -0.33 -8.15
C ALA A 198 1.87 -0.90 -7.33
N SER A 199 2.88 -1.43 -8.01
CA SER A 199 4.11 -1.93 -7.37
C SER A 199 4.89 -0.81 -6.68
N TRP A 200 5.01 0.35 -7.32
CA TRP A 200 5.68 1.52 -6.75
C TRP A 200 5.00 1.97 -5.45
N LYS A 201 3.67 2.08 -5.45
CA LYS A 201 2.90 2.47 -4.24
C LYS A 201 3.16 1.52 -3.08
N ALA A 202 3.11 0.21 -3.33
CA ALA A 202 3.42 -0.80 -2.31
C ALA A 202 4.88 -0.72 -1.83
N LEU A 203 5.85 -0.53 -2.74
CA LEU A 203 7.26 -0.38 -2.38
C LEU A 203 7.52 0.86 -1.52
N VAL A 204 6.91 2.00 -1.85
CA VAL A 204 7.03 3.23 -1.05
C VAL A 204 6.48 3.03 0.35
N ASP A 205 5.25 2.51 0.47
CA ASP A 205 4.66 2.20 1.76
C ASP A 205 5.56 1.26 2.59
N SER A 206 6.21 0.29 1.93
CA SER A 206 7.11 -0.67 2.60
C SER A 206 8.34 0.03 3.19
N MET A 207 8.97 0.92 2.41
CA MET A 207 10.14 1.68 2.87
C MET A 207 9.75 2.68 3.96
N GLU A 208 8.66 3.42 3.78
CA GLU A 208 8.15 4.37 4.78
C GLU A 208 7.76 3.68 6.09
N TYR A 209 7.13 2.50 6.02
CA TYR A 209 6.81 1.71 7.20
C TYR A 209 8.07 1.29 7.97
N LYS A 210 9.12 0.84 7.27
CA LYS A 210 10.39 0.49 7.90
C LYS A 210 11.03 1.70 8.59
N LEU A 211 11.06 2.86 7.92
CA LEU A 211 11.62 4.08 8.50
C LEU A 211 10.82 4.57 9.71
N LEU A 212 9.49 4.46 9.65
CA LEU A 212 8.61 4.73 10.80
C LEU A 212 8.94 3.82 12.00
N LYS A 213 9.23 2.55 11.76
CA LYS A 213 9.63 1.62 12.83
C LYS A 213 11.01 1.93 13.41
N ASP A 214 11.94 2.40 12.59
CA ASP A 214 13.25 2.82 13.08
C ASP A 214 13.15 4.06 13.96
N GLU A 215 12.32 5.04 13.57
CA GLU A 215 12.09 6.24 14.37
C GLU A 215 11.40 5.93 15.72
N GLN A 216 10.50 4.95 15.77
CA GLN A 216 9.86 4.54 17.02
C GLN A 216 10.78 3.78 17.99
N LYS A 217 11.90 3.23 17.49
CA LYS A 217 12.91 2.52 18.30
C LYS A 217 14.02 3.45 18.81
N ALA A 218 14.23 4.60 18.16
CA ALA A 218 15.25 5.59 18.50
C ALA A 218 14.81 6.46 19.69
#